data_AF-A0A932KAN1-F1
#
_entry.id   AF-A0A932KAN1-F1
#
_cell.length_a   1.000
_cell.length_b   1.000
_cell.length_c   1.000
_cell.angle_alpha   90.00
_cell.angle_beta   90.00
_cell.angle_gamma   90.00
#
_symmetry.space_group_name_H-M   'P 1'
#
loop_
_entity.id
_entity.type
_entity.pdbx_description
1 polymer ?
#
loop_
_entity_poly.entity_id
_entity_poly.type
_entity_poly.pdbx_seq_one_letter_code
_entity_poly.pdbx_strand_id
1 'polypeptide(L)'
;MSNATNWPARFAEMVDFVGLSEEDRQLIKASAPLILAHADRLNDVVYDHLLQYPQARKFFVTDDDKPDIKRIEANKHTMMSWLMATVSAPLNEGFVRFLVAISQMHRNIPIHRPHLGPVAPRYIIGIVAYYQTAIADLLHQNMADTAQVLRTSIAWNKWLMVGLELLLTGYLSHDQED
;
A
#
# COMPACT_ATOMS: atom_id res chain seq x y z
N MET A 1 5.95 28.28 -15.16
CA MET A 1 5.48 27.97 -13.79
C MET A 1 5.02 26.53 -13.82
N SER A 2 5.69 25.61 -13.12
CA SER A 2 5.24 24.22 -13.02
C SER A 2 3.89 24.22 -12.31
N ASN A 3 2.81 23.82 -12.98
CA ASN A 3 1.53 23.58 -12.31
C ASN A 3 1.75 22.40 -11.36
N ALA A 4 1.87 22.68 -10.06
CA ALA A 4 1.96 21.63 -9.06
C ALA A 4 0.73 20.72 -9.19
N THR A 5 0.95 19.41 -9.30
CA THR A 5 -0.14 18.45 -9.45
C THR A 5 -1.10 18.55 -8.27
N ASN A 6 -2.39 18.72 -8.56
CA ASN A 6 -3.44 18.75 -7.54
C ASN A 6 -3.79 17.31 -7.11
N TRP A 7 -3.00 16.76 -6.19
CA TRP A 7 -3.19 15.40 -5.68
C TRP A 7 -4.57 15.15 -5.06
N PRO A 8 -5.16 16.07 -4.27
CA PRO A 8 -6.52 15.89 -3.77
C PRO A 8 -7.57 15.72 -4.88
N ALA A 9 -7.50 16.52 -5.95
CA ALA A 9 -8.44 16.40 -7.06
C ALA A 9 -8.28 15.07 -7.81
N ARG A 10 -7.03 14.66 -8.07
CA ARG A 10 -6.71 13.40 -8.75
C ARG A 10 -7.14 12.17 -7.92
N PHE A 11 -6.97 12.23 -6.61
CA PHE A 11 -7.48 11.21 -5.69
C PHE A 11 -9.01 11.14 -5.69
N ALA A 12 -9.70 12.29 -5.68
CA ALA A 12 -11.16 12.33 -5.75
C ALA A 12 -11.68 11.76 -7.08
N GLU A 13 -11.01 12.06 -8.20
CA GLU A 13 -11.29 11.46 -9.51
C GLU A 13 -11.11 9.94 -9.48
N MET A 14 -10.03 9.43 -8.87
CA MET A 14 -9.80 7.99 -8.77
C MET A 14 -10.85 7.28 -7.89
N VAL A 15 -11.31 7.93 -6.81
CA VAL A 15 -12.42 7.43 -5.96
C VAL A 15 -13.70 7.29 -6.78
N ASP A 16 -14.03 8.30 -7.59
CA ASP A 16 -15.20 8.28 -8.48
C ASP A 16 -15.05 7.23 -9.58
N PHE A 17 -13.89 7.18 -10.24
CA PHE A 17 -13.58 6.25 -11.33
C PHE A 17 -13.75 4.78 -10.94
N VAL A 18 -13.29 4.38 -9.75
CA VAL A 18 -13.47 2.98 -9.28
C VAL A 18 -14.87 2.72 -8.69
N GLY A 19 -15.70 3.76 -8.58
CA GLY A 19 -17.03 3.68 -7.99
C GLY A 19 -17.01 3.28 -6.52
N LEU A 20 -16.08 3.82 -5.72
CA LEU A 20 -16.03 3.58 -4.27
C LEU A 20 -17.17 4.33 -3.58
N SER A 21 -18.21 3.61 -3.16
CA SER A 21 -19.38 4.21 -2.52
C SER A 21 -19.20 4.41 -1.01
N GLU A 22 -20.14 5.12 -0.38
CA GLU A 22 -20.15 5.21 1.09
C GLU A 22 -20.44 3.85 1.73
N GLU A 23 -21.27 2.99 1.13
CA GLU A 23 -21.48 1.62 1.59
C GLU A 23 -20.18 0.80 1.56
N ASP A 24 -19.37 0.94 0.50
CA ASP A 24 -18.05 0.30 0.42
C ASP A 24 -17.16 0.75 1.58
N ARG A 25 -17.13 2.06 1.87
CA ARG A 25 -16.35 2.62 3.00
C ARG A 25 -16.83 2.12 4.35
N GLN A 26 -18.14 1.96 4.55
CA GLN A 26 -18.67 1.37 5.78
C GLN A 26 -18.29 -0.11 5.92
N LEU A 27 -18.26 -0.88 4.83
CA LEU A 27 -17.79 -2.28 4.86
C LEU A 27 -16.30 -2.37 5.22
N ILE A 28 -15.46 -1.48 4.67
CA ILE A 28 -14.04 -1.39 5.02
C ILE A 28 -13.88 -1.08 6.50
N LYS A 29 -14.58 -0.05 6.99
CA LYS A 29 -14.51 0.38 8.40
C LYS A 29 -15.01 -0.70 9.37
N ALA A 30 -16.08 -1.39 9.02
CA ALA A 30 -16.66 -2.47 9.83
C ALA A 30 -15.74 -3.70 9.89
N SER A 31 -14.99 -3.99 8.82
CA SER A 31 -14.03 -5.10 8.78
C SER A 31 -12.64 -4.74 9.31
N ALA A 32 -12.34 -3.45 9.53
CA ALA A 32 -11.05 -2.98 10.03
C ALA A 32 -10.55 -3.70 11.31
N PRO A 33 -11.37 -3.96 12.35
CA PRO A 33 -10.89 -4.66 13.54
C PRO A 33 -10.36 -6.06 13.24
N LEU A 34 -11.02 -6.79 12.33
CA LEU A 34 -10.57 -8.11 11.88
C LEU A 34 -9.23 -8.03 11.17
N ILE A 35 -9.07 -7.06 10.26
CA ILE A 35 -7.81 -6.88 9.51
C ILE A 35 -6.66 -6.49 10.45
N LEU A 36 -6.91 -5.55 11.37
CA LEU A 36 -5.92 -5.11 12.35
C LEU A 36 -5.50 -6.21 13.32
N ALA A 37 -6.41 -7.09 13.73
CA ALA A 37 -6.08 -8.25 14.56
C ALA A 37 -5.10 -9.23 13.88
N HIS A 38 -4.97 -9.18 12.55
CA HIS A 38 -4.08 -10.03 11.75
C HIS A 38 -2.91 -9.26 11.13
N ALA A 39 -2.76 -7.96 11.42
CA ALA A 39 -1.83 -7.09 10.72
C ALA A 39 -0.35 -7.49 10.89
N ASP A 40 0.05 -7.97 12.07
CA ASP A 40 1.42 -8.45 12.30
C ASP A 40 1.74 -9.65 11.41
N ARG A 41 0.83 -10.64 11.38
CA ARG A 41 0.97 -11.82 10.53
C ARG A 41 0.97 -11.46 9.04
N LEU A 42 0.13 -10.52 8.62
CA LEU A 42 0.12 -10.02 7.23
C LEU A 42 1.48 -9.42 6.87
N ASN A 43 2.07 -8.62 7.77
CA ASN A 43 3.37 -8.01 7.54
C ASN A 43 4.49 -9.05 7.49
N ASP A 44 4.53 -10.00 8.43
CA ASP A 44 5.55 -11.07 8.44
C ASP A 44 5.59 -11.81 7.10
N VAL A 45 4.42 -12.21 6.60
CA VAL A 45 4.32 -12.94 5.34
C VAL A 45 4.74 -12.08 4.14
N VAL A 46 4.45 -10.77 4.15
CA VAL A 46 4.94 -9.84 3.11
C VAL A 46 6.46 -9.80 3.08
N TYR A 47 7.14 -9.68 4.22
CA TYR A 47 8.61 -9.63 4.25
C TYR A 47 9.23 -10.98 3.91
N ASP A 48 8.66 -12.09 4.38
CA ASP A 48 9.07 -13.43 3.97
C ASP A 48 9.02 -13.59 2.46
N HIS A 49 7.96 -13.09 1.82
CA HIS A 49 7.81 -13.10 0.36
C HIS A 49 8.84 -12.20 -0.33
N LEU A 50 9.01 -10.95 0.12
CA LEU A 50 9.96 -10.00 -0.46
C LEU A 50 11.41 -10.52 -0.44
N LEU A 51 11.80 -11.22 0.63
CA LEU A 51 13.14 -11.78 0.79
C LEU A 51 13.44 -12.91 -0.21
N GLN A 52 12.43 -13.53 -0.82
CA GLN A 52 12.59 -14.56 -1.85
C GLN A 52 13.01 -13.97 -3.21
N TYR A 53 12.82 -12.66 -3.45
CA TYR A 53 13.13 -12.03 -4.74
C TYR A 53 14.40 -11.18 -4.64
N PRO A 54 15.50 -11.51 -5.36
CA PRO A 54 16.78 -10.81 -5.23
C PRO A 54 16.70 -9.28 -5.38
N GLN A 55 15.87 -8.80 -6.32
CA GLN A 55 15.71 -7.36 -6.57
C GLN A 55 14.87 -6.62 -5.53
N ALA A 56 14.06 -7.34 -4.73
CA ALA A 56 13.37 -6.77 -3.58
C ALA A 56 14.19 -6.95 -2.30
N ARG A 57 14.80 -8.13 -2.08
CA ARG A 57 15.58 -8.44 -0.88
C ARG A 57 16.78 -7.53 -0.69
N LYS A 58 17.38 -6.99 -1.77
CA LYS A 58 18.54 -6.08 -1.70
C LYS A 58 18.30 -4.86 -0.80
N PHE A 59 17.05 -4.45 -0.60
CA PHE A 59 16.70 -3.34 0.29
C PHE A 59 16.74 -3.74 1.78
N PHE A 60 16.72 -5.04 2.09
CA PHE A 60 16.51 -5.63 3.42
C PHE A 60 17.66 -6.56 3.86
N VAL A 61 18.78 -6.56 3.15
CA VAL A 61 19.99 -7.32 3.52
C VAL A 61 21.16 -6.39 3.87
N THR A 62 22.15 -6.95 4.56
CA THR A 62 23.47 -6.35 4.79
C THR A 62 24.35 -6.48 3.55
N ASP A 63 25.54 -5.88 3.57
CA ASP A 63 26.52 -6.00 2.47
C ASP A 63 26.93 -7.46 2.20
N ASP A 64 26.91 -8.33 3.23
CA ASP A 64 27.14 -9.78 3.12
C ASP A 64 25.89 -10.60 2.69
N ASP A 65 24.85 -9.96 2.15
CA ASP A 65 23.57 -10.58 1.72
C ASP A 65 22.82 -11.35 2.83
N LYS A 66 23.04 -11.00 4.11
CA LYS A 66 22.29 -11.53 5.26
C LYS A 66 21.09 -10.62 5.59
N PRO A 67 19.94 -11.16 6.05
CA PRO A 67 18.81 -10.34 6.46
C PRO A 67 19.19 -9.29 7.52
N ASP A 68 18.88 -8.01 7.25
CA ASP A 68 19.03 -6.91 8.21
C ASP A 68 17.76 -6.84 9.07
N ILE A 69 17.75 -7.59 10.16
CA ILE A 69 16.59 -7.74 11.06
C ILE A 69 16.11 -6.38 11.58
N LYS A 70 17.04 -5.49 11.97
CA LYS A 70 16.67 -4.16 12.48
C LYS A 70 15.92 -3.35 11.42
N ARG A 71 16.37 -3.40 10.17
CA ARG A 71 15.71 -2.73 9.06
C ARG A 71 14.36 -3.34 8.74
N ILE A 72 14.28 -4.67 8.68
CA ILE A 72 13.03 -5.39 8.44
C ILE A 72 11.98 -4.99 9.48
N GLU A 73 12.34 -5.01 10.77
CA GLU A 73 11.44 -4.62 11.85
C GLU A 73 11.02 -3.14 11.76
N ALA A 74 11.94 -2.21 11.48
CA ALA A 74 11.58 -0.81 11.27
C ALA A 74 10.59 -0.63 10.11
N ASN A 75 10.79 -1.38 9.02
CA ASN A 75 9.92 -1.36 7.85
C ASN A 75 8.56 -2.05 8.10
N LYS A 76 8.47 -3.05 8.99
CA LYS A 76 7.18 -3.60 9.46
C LYS A 76 6.37 -2.55 10.22
N HIS A 77 7.02 -1.73 11.06
CA HIS A 77 6.34 -0.65 11.79
C HIS A 77 5.77 0.44 10.86
N THR A 78 6.49 0.80 9.80
CA THR A 78 5.97 1.77 8.80
C THR A 78 4.85 1.17 7.97
N MET A 79 4.93 -0.13 7.63
CA MET A 79 3.84 -0.85 6.97
C MET A 79 2.58 -0.93 7.83
N MET A 80 2.72 -1.21 9.13
CA MET A 80 1.62 -1.16 10.09
C MET A 80 1.00 0.25 10.15
N SER A 81 1.83 1.29 10.14
CA SER A 81 1.35 2.68 10.13
C SER A 81 0.54 2.99 8.86
N TRP A 82 0.97 2.49 7.70
CA TRP A 82 0.22 2.60 6.45
C TRP A 82 -1.12 1.85 6.52
N LEU A 83 -1.14 0.62 7.04
CA LEU A 83 -2.36 -0.16 7.18
C LEU A 83 -3.36 0.52 8.12
N MET A 84 -2.90 1.01 9.28
CA MET A 84 -3.69 1.77 10.24
C MET A 84 -4.30 3.04 9.65
N ALA A 85 -3.56 3.78 8.83
CA ALA A 85 -4.10 4.93 8.12
C ALA A 85 -5.14 4.53 7.05
N THR A 86 -4.96 3.37 6.45
CA THR A 86 -5.77 2.87 5.32
C THR A 86 -7.11 2.27 5.76
N VAL A 87 -7.18 1.59 6.91
CA VAL A 87 -8.35 0.79 7.33
C VAL A 87 -9.62 1.61 7.63
N SER A 88 -9.54 2.94 7.66
CA SER A 88 -10.69 3.83 7.83
C SER A 88 -11.24 4.43 6.54
N ALA A 89 -10.68 4.05 5.38
CA ALA A 89 -10.98 4.63 4.07
C ALA A 89 -11.10 6.17 4.09
N PRO A 90 -10.08 6.90 4.58
CA PRO A 90 -10.15 8.35 4.69
C PRO A 90 -10.09 9.02 3.31
N LEU A 91 -10.96 10.01 3.09
CA LEU A 91 -10.98 10.82 1.85
C LEU A 91 -10.40 12.23 2.03
N ASN A 92 -9.65 12.46 3.11
CA ASN A 92 -9.13 13.78 3.46
C ASN A 92 -7.74 14.02 2.86
N GLU A 93 -7.38 15.29 2.69
CA GLU A 93 -6.08 15.68 2.14
C GLU A 93 -4.87 15.22 2.98
N GLY A 94 -5.06 15.02 4.29
CA GLY A 94 -4.01 14.50 5.16
C GLY A 94 -3.56 13.11 4.72
N PHE A 95 -4.52 12.25 4.38
CA PHE A 95 -4.23 10.92 3.85
C PHE A 95 -3.60 10.96 2.45
N VAL A 96 -4.07 11.88 1.59
CA VAL A 96 -3.46 12.11 0.26
C VAL A 96 -1.99 12.49 0.40
N ARG A 97 -1.67 13.47 1.26
CA ARG A 97 -0.29 13.88 1.54
C ARG A 97 0.56 12.74 2.09
N PHE A 98 -0.02 11.90 2.96
CA PHE A 98 0.64 10.73 3.51
C PHE A 98 1.03 9.71 2.42
N LEU A 99 0.11 9.37 1.50
CA LEU A 99 0.41 8.43 0.41
C LEU A 99 1.45 8.97 -0.60
N VAL A 100 1.37 10.26 -0.95
CA VAL A 100 2.37 10.92 -1.82
C VAL A 100 3.76 10.90 -1.16
N ALA A 101 3.84 11.15 0.15
CA ALA A 101 5.10 11.05 0.89
C ALA A 101 5.68 9.62 0.86
N ILE A 102 4.83 8.59 1.01
CA ILE A 102 5.26 7.19 0.85
C ILE A 102 5.80 6.92 -0.54
N SER A 103 5.13 7.43 -1.58
CA SER A 103 5.59 7.28 -2.96
C SER A 103 7.00 7.86 -3.17
N GLN A 104 7.24 9.07 -2.65
CA GLN A 104 8.56 9.69 -2.73
C GLN A 104 9.63 8.91 -1.96
N MET A 105 9.31 8.38 -0.78
CA MET A 105 10.25 7.56 -0.01
C MET A 105 10.74 6.34 -0.78
N HIS A 106 9.89 5.70 -1.59
CA HIS A 106 10.28 4.53 -2.37
C HIS A 106 10.96 4.87 -3.71
N ARG A 107 10.71 6.06 -4.26
CA ARG A 107 11.43 6.61 -5.43
C ARG A 107 12.84 7.10 -5.06
N ASN A 108 13.04 7.58 -3.84
CA ASN A 108 14.31 8.21 -3.47
C ASN A 108 15.43 7.19 -3.29
N ILE A 109 16.62 7.53 -3.80
CA ILE A 109 17.85 6.77 -3.57
C ILE A 109 18.29 6.99 -2.11
N PRO A 110 18.48 5.95 -1.29
CA PRO A 110 18.89 6.11 0.09
C PRO A 110 20.29 6.73 0.19
N ILE A 111 20.44 7.85 0.91
CA ILE A 111 21.72 8.57 1.07
C ILE A 111 22.82 7.65 1.64
N HIS A 112 22.47 6.78 2.57
CA HIS A 112 23.41 5.85 3.20
C HIS A 112 23.70 4.59 2.38
N ARG A 113 22.99 4.38 1.25
CA ARG A 113 23.17 3.23 0.34
C ARG A 113 22.98 3.69 -1.11
N PRO A 114 23.84 4.57 -1.64
CA PRO A 114 23.67 5.19 -2.96
C PRO A 114 23.80 4.18 -4.11
N HIS A 115 24.36 3.00 -3.85
CA HIS A 115 24.40 1.90 -4.81
C HIS A 115 23.04 1.21 -5.01
N LEU A 116 22.08 1.42 -4.09
CA LEU A 116 20.71 0.95 -4.28
C LEU A 116 19.94 1.97 -5.12
N GLY A 117 19.48 1.54 -6.31
CA GLY A 117 18.51 2.30 -7.08
C GLY A 117 17.13 2.40 -6.39
N PRO A 118 16.18 3.14 -6.98
CA PRO A 118 14.80 3.21 -6.48
C PRO A 118 14.15 1.82 -6.40
N VAL A 119 13.14 1.69 -5.53
CA VAL A 119 12.30 0.50 -5.52
C VAL A 119 11.56 0.44 -6.85
N ALA A 120 11.60 -0.71 -7.55
CA ALA A 120 10.87 -0.81 -8.82
C ALA A 120 9.34 -0.75 -8.56
N PRO A 121 8.56 0.03 -9.33
CA PRO A 121 7.12 0.23 -9.07
C PRO A 121 6.31 -1.08 -9.09
N ARG A 122 6.76 -2.09 -9.83
CA ARG A 122 6.16 -3.43 -9.83
C ARG A 122 6.09 -4.09 -8.45
N TYR A 123 7.00 -3.74 -7.52
CA TYR A 123 6.96 -4.27 -6.15
C TYR A 123 5.89 -3.58 -5.31
N ILE A 124 5.60 -2.29 -5.57
CA ILE A 124 4.47 -1.60 -4.93
C ILE A 124 3.15 -2.22 -5.40
N ILE A 125 3.01 -2.43 -6.71
CA ILE A 125 1.85 -3.12 -7.31
C ILE A 125 1.68 -4.52 -6.71
N GLY A 126 2.78 -5.29 -6.65
CA GLY A 126 2.77 -6.66 -6.11
C GLY A 126 2.37 -6.72 -4.64
N ILE A 127 2.88 -5.81 -3.79
CA ILE A 127 2.51 -5.75 -2.37
C ILE A 127 1.04 -5.39 -2.23
N VAL A 128 0.51 -4.44 -3.00
CA VAL A 128 -0.92 -4.09 -2.95
C VAL A 128 -1.79 -5.28 -3.36
N ALA A 129 -1.43 -6.00 -4.43
CA ALA A 129 -2.12 -7.23 -4.82
C ALA A 129 -2.06 -8.31 -3.73
N TYR A 130 -0.94 -8.40 -3.01
CA TYR A 130 -0.79 -9.30 -1.88
C TYR A 130 -1.75 -8.96 -0.74
N TYR A 131 -1.85 -7.68 -0.35
CA TYR A 131 -2.85 -7.24 0.64
C TYR A 131 -4.28 -7.50 0.19
N GLN A 132 -4.61 -7.24 -1.08
CA GLN A 132 -5.95 -7.50 -1.62
C GLN A 132 -6.35 -8.97 -1.45
N THR A 133 -5.46 -9.89 -1.81
CA THR A 133 -5.73 -11.34 -1.72
C THR A 133 -5.74 -11.83 -0.28
N ALA A 134 -4.81 -11.38 0.56
CA ALA A 134 -4.77 -11.77 1.97
C ALA A 134 -5.97 -11.25 2.76
N ILE A 135 -6.44 -10.03 2.48
CA ILE A 135 -7.67 -9.49 3.07
C ILE A 135 -8.89 -10.31 2.63
N ALA A 136 -9.01 -10.63 1.33
CA ALA A 136 -10.13 -11.44 0.84
C ALA A 136 -10.18 -12.83 1.51
N ASP A 137 -9.03 -13.48 1.68
CA ASP A 137 -8.92 -14.77 2.37
C ASP A 137 -9.28 -14.65 3.87
N LEU A 138 -8.79 -13.61 4.56
CA LEU A 138 -9.16 -13.34 5.95
C LEU A 138 -10.66 -13.12 6.13
N LEU A 139 -11.30 -12.37 5.23
CA LEU A 139 -12.74 -12.16 5.24
C LEU A 139 -13.49 -13.47 5.05
N HIS A 140 -13.08 -14.28 4.07
CA HIS A 140 -13.67 -15.59 3.80
C HIS A 140 -13.59 -16.54 4.99
N GLN A 141 -12.46 -16.55 5.70
CA GLN A 141 -12.24 -17.45 6.85
C GLN A 141 -12.99 -17.03 8.11
N ASN A 142 -13.31 -15.74 8.27
CA ASN A 142 -13.80 -15.18 9.54
C ASN A 142 -15.23 -14.62 9.48
N MET A 143 -15.86 -14.56 8.31
CA MET A 143 -17.24 -14.08 8.15
C MET A 143 -18.14 -15.18 7.61
N ALA A 144 -19.31 -15.35 8.24
CA ALA A 144 -20.26 -16.40 7.87
C ALA A 144 -21.07 -16.08 6.59
N ASP A 145 -21.45 -14.81 6.39
CA ASP A 145 -22.23 -14.40 5.22
C ASP A 145 -21.34 -14.23 3.98
N THR A 146 -21.42 -15.18 3.05
CA THR A 146 -20.66 -15.17 1.79
C THR A 146 -20.96 -13.95 0.92
N ALA A 147 -22.21 -13.44 0.92
CA ALA A 147 -22.55 -12.24 0.17
C ALA A 147 -21.89 -11.00 0.79
N GLN A 148 -21.82 -10.94 2.12
CA GLN A 148 -21.08 -9.88 2.82
C GLN A 148 -19.56 -9.99 2.56
N VAL A 149 -18.97 -11.19 2.60
CA VAL A 149 -17.56 -11.42 2.25
C VAL A 149 -17.24 -10.86 0.87
N LEU A 150 -18.06 -11.21 -0.13
CA LEU A 150 -17.86 -10.76 -1.50
C LEU A 150 -17.89 -9.22 -1.60
N ARG A 151 -18.93 -8.58 -1.05
CA ARG A 151 -19.05 -7.11 -1.08
C ARG A 151 -17.91 -6.43 -0.35
N THR A 152 -17.52 -6.92 0.82
CA THR A 152 -16.40 -6.36 1.59
C THR A 152 -15.08 -6.53 0.85
N SER A 153 -14.86 -7.67 0.19
CA SER A 153 -13.67 -7.91 -0.64
C SER A 153 -13.60 -6.97 -1.84
N ILE A 154 -14.74 -6.73 -2.51
CA ILE A 154 -14.84 -5.75 -3.60
C ILE A 154 -14.51 -4.34 -3.09
N ALA A 155 -15.07 -3.94 -1.95
CA ALA A 155 -14.80 -2.64 -1.35
C ALA A 155 -13.30 -2.44 -1.04
N TRP A 156 -12.65 -3.42 -0.41
CA TRP A 156 -11.21 -3.40 -0.17
C TRP A 156 -10.39 -3.37 -1.47
N ASN A 157 -10.80 -4.12 -2.48
CA ASN A 157 -10.13 -4.09 -3.78
C ASN A 157 -10.14 -2.69 -4.39
N LYS A 158 -11.33 -2.07 -4.51
CA LYS A 158 -11.48 -0.68 -4.97
C LYS A 158 -10.60 0.27 -4.17
N TRP A 159 -10.69 0.20 -2.84
CA TRP A 159 -9.98 1.12 -1.96
C TRP A 159 -8.46 1.01 -2.07
N LEU A 160 -7.92 -0.21 -2.15
CA LEU A 160 -6.49 -0.42 -2.35
C LEU A 160 -6.01 0.05 -3.72
N MET A 161 -6.86 -0.01 -4.76
CA MET A 161 -6.54 0.57 -6.08
C MET A 161 -6.53 2.10 -6.08
N VAL A 162 -7.44 2.75 -5.35
CA VAL A 162 -7.40 4.20 -5.13
C VAL A 162 -6.07 4.59 -4.46
N GLY A 163 -5.68 3.89 -3.40
CA GLY A 163 -4.41 4.16 -2.71
C GLY A 163 -3.18 3.90 -3.59
N LEU A 164 -3.20 2.85 -4.41
CA LEU A 164 -2.09 2.47 -5.29
C LEU A 164 -1.73 3.58 -6.28
N GLU A 165 -2.73 4.28 -6.81
CA GLU A 165 -2.55 5.39 -7.74
C GLU A 165 -1.65 6.48 -7.14
N LEU A 166 -1.92 6.91 -5.91
CA LEU A 166 -1.08 7.86 -5.17
C LEU A 166 0.29 7.29 -4.79
N LEU A 167 0.35 6.01 -4.41
CA LEU A 167 1.61 5.31 -4.11
C LEU A 167 2.55 5.22 -5.32
N LEU A 168 2.02 5.34 -6.54
CA LEU A 168 2.79 5.29 -7.78
C LEU A 168 3.21 6.66 -8.33
N THR A 169 2.73 7.76 -7.75
CA THR A 169 2.94 9.13 -8.28
C THR A 169 4.41 9.53 -8.43
N GLY A 170 5.26 9.10 -7.49
CA GLY A 170 6.70 9.29 -7.54
C GLY A 170 7.37 8.54 -8.69
N TYR A 171 6.75 7.52 -9.28
CA TYR A 171 7.31 6.81 -10.44
C TYR A 171 6.79 7.34 -11.76
N LEU A 172 5.55 7.83 -11.77
CA LEU A 172 4.84 8.31 -12.95
C LEU A 172 5.18 9.76 -13.31
N SER A 173 6.15 10.39 -12.64
CA SER A 173 6.62 11.73 -13.00
C SER A 173 7.58 11.66 -14.20
N HIS A 174 7.05 11.19 -15.33
CA HIS A 174 7.49 11.46 -16.69
C HIS A 174 6.22 11.43 -17.54
N ASP A 175 5.90 12.61 -18.12
CA ASP A 175 4.99 12.92 -19.24
C ASP A 175 4.25 14.25 -19.00
N GLN A 176 5.03 15.32 -18.76
CA GLN A 176 4.67 16.69 -19.14
C GLN A 176 5.86 17.34 -19.85
N GLU A 177 6.37 16.65 -20.88
CA GLU A 177 7.01 17.29 -22.02
C GLU A 177 6.11 17.03 -23.22
N ASP A 178 5.12 17.91 -23.40
CA ASP A 178 4.48 18.25 -24.68
C ASP A 178 3.95 19.69 -24.56
#